data_AF-A0A388KRR5-F1
#
_entry.id   AF-A0A388KRR5-F1
#
_cell.length_a   1.000
_cell.length_b   1.000
_cell.length_c   1.000
_cell.angle_alpha   90.00
_cell.angle_beta   90.00
_cell.angle_gamma   90.00
#
_symmetry.space_group_name_H-M   'P 1'
#
loop_
_entity.id
_entity.type
_entity.pdbx_description
1 polymer ?
#
loop_
_entity_poly.entity_id
_entity_poly.type
_entity_poly.pdbx_seq_one_letter_code
_entity_poly.pdbx_strand_id
1 'polypeptide(L)'
;MRGGRRNRFKLMTWNVRGMGARSLLTKRKEMAEKVKQEQIDVVRLQETKSDGDKIAETALWWKGHQIHDVEDLAGMGREVRGCPYFAARGIAEDADIVFCPYNYILEPGIRKAMELDIKDAVIILDEAHNIEDVTREAASTEVTEDLLGGLLYELNTVHYGKNKEVHEPLREVIQALLSWLHDQAQNLKNKQFERGHSLWSGGEAVFELGKVGIVAPTFPVLLKCATKAVQLATDSNNKEPVLSGMGCSTLEGLFRTLNYMFKQNFKHLHDFRMVVEQNVQQDEGKLLFWASRRQEVSFKLWCLNPAVAFLEVAALARTIILTSGTLAPMDSFASELGTLFPNRIETMHVVDMKKQVWAGCLGVGPDSKPLKADFKNLHTLEFQDSVGAALERFFQVVPGGILVFFSSYHALETFAIRWKATKLWERLESLKQMFTEPKGRQLDEQFDTLLKRYSNAVMGENNTGIGARNAKGGKGRSRTTGRYRAGPRSSKEATGSETVTGSKPRGAALLAVCRGKVSEGMDFADEYARAVVSTSSNRAVILMHELYYLPSSIRAVV
;
A
#
# COMPACT_ATOMS: atom_id res chain seq x y z
N MET A 1 -58.39 -27.26 -16.65
CA MET A 1 -57.24 -27.48 -17.56
C MET A 1 -56.15 -26.47 -17.25
N ARG A 2 -54.87 -26.89 -17.37
CA ARG A 2 -53.60 -26.20 -17.03
C ARG A 2 -53.37 -26.06 -15.52
N GLY A 3 -52.39 -26.70 -14.86
CA GLY A 3 -51.11 -27.24 -15.32
C GLY A 3 -49.98 -26.37 -14.76
N GLY A 4 -49.56 -26.62 -13.51
CA GLY A 4 -48.46 -25.92 -12.85
C GLY A 4 -47.70 -26.85 -11.90
N ARG A 5 -46.56 -27.39 -12.36
CA ARG A 5 -45.66 -28.22 -11.56
C ARG A 5 -45.02 -27.37 -10.47
N ARG A 6 -45.35 -27.66 -9.20
CA ARG A 6 -44.54 -27.28 -8.03
C ARG A 6 -43.22 -28.06 -8.09
N ASN A 7 -42.15 -27.45 -8.57
CA ASN A 7 -40.79 -27.94 -8.31
C ASN A 7 -40.45 -27.65 -6.84
N ARG A 8 -40.75 -28.62 -5.97
CA ARG A 8 -40.10 -28.75 -4.66
C ARG A 8 -38.70 -29.31 -4.90
N PHE A 9 -37.69 -28.45 -5.04
CA PHE A 9 -36.31 -28.88 -4.83
C PHE A 9 -35.97 -28.67 -3.35
N LYS A 10 -35.88 -29.79 -2.63
CA LYS A 10 -35.28 -29.83 -1.28
C LYS A 10 -33.84 -29.32 -1.41
N LEU A 11 -33.54 -28.18 -0.77
CA LEU A 11 -32.18 -27.88 -0.33
C LEU A 11 -31.71 -29.11 0.45
N MET A 12 -30.68 -29.80 -0.04
CA MET A 12 -29.97 -30.79 0.75
C MET A 12 -28.96 -30.03 1.62
N THR A 13 -29.46 -29.33 2.65
CA THR A 13 -28.63 -28.91 3.78
C THR A 13 -28.31 -30.14 4.59
N TRP A 14 -27.16 -30.75 4.33
CA TRP A 14 -26.66 -31.84 5.19
C TRP A 14 -25.85 -31.20 6.31
N ASN A 15 -26.42 -31.19 7.51
CA ASN A 15 -25.73 -30.77 8.72
C ASN A 15 -24.57 -31.74 8.98
N VAL A 16 -23.33 -31.30 8.74
CA VAL A 16 -22.11 -32.12 8.89
C VAL A 16 -21.57 -32.12 10.33
N ARG A 17 -22.26 -31.44 11.26
CA ARG A 17 -21.90 -31.48 12.69
C ARG A 17 -21.97 -32.92 13.21
N GLY A 18 -20.81 -33.49 13.55
CA GLY A 18 -20.67 -34.78 14.23
C GLY A 18 -20.23 -35.97 13.38
N MET A 19 -19.86 -35.80 12.10
CA MET A 19 -19.37 -36.92 11.29
C MET A 19 -17.87 -37.21 11.53
N GLY A 20 -17.54 -38.46 11.84
CA GLY A 20 -16.14 -38.90 12.01
C GLY A 20 -15.34 -38.94 10.69
N ALA A 21 -14.04 -38.66 10.76
CA ALA A 21 -13.15 -38.44 9.61
C ALA A 21 -13.19 -39.52 8.51
N ARG A 22 -13.37 -40.81 8.87
CA ARG A 22 -13.50 -41.90 7.88
C ARG A 22 -14.77 -41.81 7.04
N SER A 23 -15.89 -41.40 7.64
CA SER A 23 -17.16 -41.26 6.92
C SER A 23 -17.16 -40.08 5.95
N LEU A 24 -16.40 -39.03 6.26
CA LEU A 24 -16.17 -37.90 5.36
C LEU A 24 -15.31 -38.31 4.16
N LEU A 25 -14.27 -39.12 4.38
CA LEU A 25 -13.38 -39.64 3.34
C LEU A 25 -14.08 -40.56 2.33
N THR A 26 -15.00 -41.42 2.77
CA THR A 26 -15.77 -42.28 1.84
C THR A 26 -16.74 -41.47 1.00
N LYS A 27 -17.45 -40.51 1.62
CA LYS A 27 -18.35 -39.59 0.92
C LYS A 27 -17.60 -38.67 -0.06
N ARG A 28 -16.36 -38.28 0.26
CA ARG A 28 -15.46 -37.54 -0.64
C ARG A 28 -15.13 -38.31 -1.91
N LYS A 29 -14.90 -39.63 -1.82
CA LYS A 29 -14.62 -40.47 -2.99
C LYS A 29 -15.83 -40.62 -3.90
N GLU A 30 -17.01 -40.88 -3.33
CA GLU A 30 -18.26 -40.98 -4.12
C GLU A 30 -18.61 -39.68 -4.87
N MET A 31 -18.30 -38.52 -4.29
CA MET A 31 -18.60 -37.23 -4.92
C MET A 31 -17.61 -36.85 -6.03
N ALA A 32 -16.31 -37.16 -5.84
CA ALA A 32 -15.29 -36.98 -6.87
C ALA A 32 -15.54 -37.88 -8.10
N GLU A 33 -16.06 -39.09 -7.88
CA GLU A 33 -16.47 -40.00 -8.97
C GLU A 33 -17.66 -39.45 -9.76
N LYS A 34 -18.64 -38.81 -9.09
CA LYS A 34 -19.81 -38.20 -9.75
C LYS A 34 -19.47 -36.97 -10.60
N VAL A 35 -18.59 -36.09 -10.11
CA VAL A 35 -18.12 -34.92 -10.88
C VAL A 35 -17.33 -35.36 -12.12
N LYS A 36 -16.59 -36.47 -12.04
CA LYS A 36 -15.93 -37.09 -13.20
C LYS A 36 -16.91 -37.74 -14.19
N GLN A 37 -18.01 -38.34 -13.71
CA GLN A 37 -18.98 -39.04 -14.55
C GLN A 37 -19.92 -38.11 -15.33
N GLU A 38 -20.21 -36.91 -14.84
CA GLU A 38 -21.20 -36.02 -15.46
C GLU A 38 -20.66 -35.09 -16.57
N GLN A 39 -19.34 -35.10 -16.85
CA GLN A 39 -18.70 -34.43 -18.00
C GLN A 39 -19.31 -33.05 -18.37
N ILE A 40 -19.45 -32.16 -17.38
CA ILE A 40 -20.17 -30.89 -17.54
C ILE A 40 -19.27 -29.86 -18.25
N ASP A 41 -19.47 -29.72 -19.55
CA ASP A 41 -18.93 -28.62 -20.36
C ASP A 41 -19.60 -27.30 -19.97
N VAL A 42 -18.96 -26.51 -19.10
CA VAL A 42 -19.40 -25.15 -18.74
C VAL A 42 -19.02 -24.19 -19.87
N VAL A 43 -19.68 -24.28 -21.02
CA VAL A 43 -19.55 -23.33 -22.13
C VAL A 43 -20.76 -22.40 -22.17
N ARG A 44 -20.46 -21.09 -22.10
CA ARG A 44 -21.34 -19.91 -22.16
C ARG A 44 -22.24 -19.70 -20.96
N LEU A 45 -21.91 -18.71 -20.13
CA LEU A 45 -22.87 -17.90 -19.38
C LEU A 45 -22.24 -16.52 -19.13
N GLN A 46 -22.37 -15.63 -20.11
CA GLN A 46 -22.40 -14.20 -19.83
C GLN A 46 -23.85 -13.88 -19.48
N GLU A 47 -24.01 -13.12 -18.40
CA GLU A 47 -25.26 -12.52 -17.94
C GLU A 47 -26.21 -13.49 -17.19
N THR A 48 -26.59 -13.05 -15.99
CA THR A 48 -27.45 -13.69 -14.97
C THR A 48 -26.73 -14.66 -14.03
N LYS A 49 -26.79 -14.34 -12.72
CA LYS A 49 -26.48 -15.24 -11.58
C LYS A 49 -27.29 -16.52 -11.76
N SER A 50 -26.74 -17.49 -12.48
CA SER A 50 -27.38 -18.76 -12.80
C SER A 50 -26.50 -19.90 -12.29
N ASP A 51 -27.12 -21.07 -12.13
CA ASP A 51 -26.65 -22.20 -11.34
C ASP A 51 -25.21 -22.68 -11.64
N GLY A 52 -24.60 -22.28 -12.76
CA GLY A 52 -23.19 -22.54 -13.09
C GLY A 52 -22.18 -21.82 -12.20
N ASP A 53 -22.46 -20.56 -11.79
CA ASP A 53 -21.55 -19.79 -10.92
C ASP A 53 -21.41 -20.45 -9.54
N LYS A 54 -22.54 -20.94 -9.00
CA LYS A 54 -22.58 -21.64 -7.71
C LYS A 54 -21.89 -23.00 -7.74
N ILE A 55 -21.95 -23.70 -8.88
CA ILE A 55 -21.28 -25.00 -9.06
C ILE A 55 -19.76 -24.81 -9.19
N ALA A 56 -19.29 -23.79 -9.90
CA ALA A 56 -17.87 -23.46 -9.98
C ALA A 56 -17.31 -22.96 -8.64
N GLU A 57 -18.07 -22.12 -7.92
CA GLU A 57 -17.74 -21.67 -6.56
C GLU A 57 -17.66 -22.85 -5.59
N THR A 58 -18.62 -23.78 -5.66
CA THR A 58 -18.60 -25.03 -4.87
C THR A 58 -17.40 -25.91 -5.27
N ALA A 59 -17.06 -26.06 -6.55
CA ALA A 59 -15.91 -26.86 -6.97
C ALA A 59 -14.56 -26.29 -6.47
N LEU A 60 -14.42 -24.96 -6.46
CA LEU A 60 -13.31 -24.23 -5.83
C LEU A 60 -13.25 -24.47 -4.32
N TRP A 61 -14.39 -24.34 -3.64
CA TRP A 61 -14.56 -24.62 -2.22
C TRP A 61 -14.16 -26.06 -1.84
N TRP A 62 -14.52 -27.04 -2.69
CA TRP A 62 -14.23 -28.46 -2.46
C TRP A 62 -12.79 -28.87 -2.77
N LYS A 63 -12.13 -28.22 -3.73
CA LYS A 63 -10.67 -28.31 -3.91
C LYS A 63 -9.90 -27.59 -2.77
N GLY A 64 -10.59 -26.71 -2.03
CA GLY A 64 -10.12 -25.76 -1.01
C GLY A 64 -9.59 -26.30 0.33
N HIS A 65 -9.35 -27.60 0.50
CA HIS A 65 -8.81 -28.14 1.76
C HIS A 65 -7.26 -28.07 1.84
N GLN A 66 -6.64 -27.19 1.04
CA GLN A 66 -5.22 -26.86 1.13
C GLN A 66 -5.08 -25.36 1.39
N ILE A 67 -3.93 -24.96 1.95
CA ILE A 67 -3.55 -23.55 2.00
C ILE A 67 -3.38 -23.07 0.55
N HIS A 68 -4.10 -22.02 0.18
CA HIS A 68 -4.07 -21.40 -1.15
C HIS A 68 -3.60 -19.95 -1.01
N ASP A 69 -2.69 -19.55 -1.88
CA ASP A 69 -2.38 -18.13 -2.09
C ASP A 69 -3.25 -17.53 -3.21
N VAL A 70 -3.04 -16.24 -3.50
CA VAL A 70 -3.80 -15.51 -4.53
C VAL A 70 -3.55 -16.11 -5.92
N GLU A 71 -2.32 -16.55 -6.21
CA GLU A 71 -1.95 -17.19 -7.47
C GLU A 71 -2.64 -18.54 -7.66
N ASP A 72 -2.69 -19.35 -6.61
CA ASP A 72 -3.37 -20.65 -6.58
C ASP A 72 -4.86 -20.47 -6.83
N LEU A 73 -5.51 -19.54 -6.13
CA LEU A 73 -6.93 -19.22 -6.34
C LEU A 73 -7.19 -18.74 -7.78
N ALA A 74 -6.34 -17.87 -8.32
CA ALA A 74 -6.44 -17.41 -9.70
C ALA A 74 -6.19 -18.53 -10.73
N GLY A 75 -5.29 -19.47 -10.43
CA GLY A 75 -5.04 -20.66 -11.23
C GLY A 75 -6.26 -21.59 -11.26
N MET A 76 -6.82 -21.90 -10.09
CA MET A 76 -8.02 -22.72 -9.95
C MET A 76 -9.23 -22.05 -10.61
N GLY A 77 -9.42 -20.74 -10.42
CA GLY A 77 -10.48 -19.98 -11.08
C GLY A 77 -10.43 -20.09 -12.60
N ARG A 78 -9.23 -20.08 -13.20
CA ARG A 78 -9.04 -20.33 -14.64
C ARG A 78 -9.40 -21.76 -15.05
N GLU A 79 -9.02 -22.76 -14.25
CA GLU A 79 -9.31 -24.18 -14.52
C GLU A 79 -10.83 -24.46 -14.49
N VAL A 80 -11.53 -23.93 -13.48
CA VAL A 80 -12.97 -24.19 -13.27
C VAL A 80 -13.88 -23.13 -13.86
N ARG A 81 -13.31 -22.12 -14.55
CA ARG A 81 -14.02 -20.93 -15.08
C ARG A 81 -14.83 -20.20 -14.00
N GLY A 82 -14.32 -20.17 -12.77
CA GLY A 82 -14.92 -19.52 -11.61
C GLY A 82 -14.22 -18.21 -11.26
N CYS A 83 -14.93 -17.29 -10.61
CA CYS A 83 -14.35 -16.04 -10.13
C CYS A 83 -13.57 -16.26 -8.82
N PRO A 84 -12.23 -16.09 -8.81
CA PRO A 84 -11.43 -16.32 -7.60
C PRO A 84 -11.74 -15.32 -6.48
N TYR A 85 -12.19 -14.11 -6.83
CA TYR A 85 -12.56 -13.08 -5.86
C TYR A 85 -13.77 -13.50 -5.00
N PHE A 86 -14.88 -13.91 -5.63
CA PHE A 86 -16.06 -14.38 -4.89
C PHE A 86 -15.79 -15.68 -4.15
N ALA A 87 -14.99 -16.59 -4.75
CA ALA A 87 -14.58 -17.81 -4.09
C ALA A 87 -13.77 -17.53 -2.82
N ALA A 88 -12.79 -16.63 -2.86
CA ALA A 88 -12.01 -16.24 -1.68
C ALA A 88 -12.90 -15.67 -0.57
N ARG A 89 -13.87 -14.82 -0.95
CA ARG A 89 -14.85 -14.25 -0.02
C ARG A 89 -15.70 -15.32 0.66
N GLY A 90 -16.22 -16.28 -0.10
CA GLY A 90 -16.98 -17.40 0.45
C GLY A 90 -16.15 -18.38 1.27
N ILE A 91 -14.86 -18.57 0.95
CA ILE A 91 -13.95 -19.43 1.74
C ILE A 91 -13.58 -18.76 3.07
N ALA A 92 -13.46 -17.43 3.09
CA ALA A 92 -13.09 -16.68 4.28
C ALA A 92 -14.08 -16.84 5.45
N GLU A 93 -15.36 -17.09 5.17
CA GLU A 93 -16.40 -17.31 6.21
C GLU A 93 -16.12 -18.55 7.08
N ASP A 94 -15.56 -19.61 6.47
CA ASP A 94 -15.27 -20.88 7.13
C ASP A 94 -13.77 -21.11 7.41
N ALA A 95 -12.93 -20.10 7.13
CA ALA A 95 -11.48 -20.20 7.30
C ALA A 95 -11.05 -19.97 8.76
N ASP A 96 -10.11 -20.79 9.24
CA ASP A 96 -9.48 -20.57 10.56
C ASP A 96 -8.51 -19.38 10.57
N ILE A 97 -7.90 -19.07 9.41
CA ILE A 97 -6.92 -18.00 9.23
C ILE A 97 -7.21 -17.29 7.90
N VAL A 98 -7.37 -15.97 7.96
CA VAL A 98 -7.55 -15.10 6.79
C VAL A 98 -6.38 -14.14 6.70
N PHE A 99 -5.68 -14.14 5.56
CA PHE A 99 -4.68 -13.13 5.24
C PHE A 99 -5.34 -12.01 4.43
N CYS A 100 -5.32 -10.79 4.94
CA CYS A 100 -5.83 -9.62 4.24
C CYS A 100 -4.99 -8.38 4.55
N PRO A 101 -5.00 -7.35 3.69
CA PRO A 101 -4.32 -6.10 3.97
C PRO A 101 -5.04 -5.31 5.07
N TYR A 102 -4.35 -4.33 5.69
CA TYR A 102 -4.88 -3.58 6.82
C TYR A 102 -6.21 -2.88 6.55
N ASN A 103 -6.40 -2.34 5.35
CA ASN A 103 -7.62 -1.62 4.99
C ASN A 103 -8.88 -2.51 5.03
N TYR A 104 -8.75 -3.83 4.87
CA TYR A 104 -9.90 -4.75 5.01
C TYR A 104 -10.38 -4.87 6.46
N ILE A 105 -9.52 -4.53 7.42
CA ILE A 105 -9.83 -4.57 8.86
C ILE A 105 -10.24 -3.18 9.35
N LEU A 106 -9.47 -2.16 8.95
CA LEU A 106 -9.57 -0.79 9.47
C LEU A 106 -10.67 0.04 8.82
N GLU A 107 -10.95 -0.18 7.52
CA GLU A 107 -12.01 0.56 6.83
C GLU A 107 -13.34 -0.18 6.90
N PRO A 108 -14.36 0.37 7.59
CA PRO A 108 -15.64 -0.32 7.77
C PRO A 108 -16.36 -0.66 6.45
N GLY A 109 -16.25 0.20 5.44
CA GLY A 109 -16.89 -0.01 4.14
C GLY A 109 -16.27 -1.18 3.37
N ILE A 110 -14.94 -1.26 3.32
CA ILE A 110 -14.21 -2.37 2.71
C ILE A 110 -14.50 -3.66 3.49
N ARG A 111 -14.41 -3.62 4.83
CA ARG A 111 -14.69 -4.77 5.69
C ARG A 111 -16.09 -5.35 5.45
N LYS A 112 -17.10 -4.48 5.30
CA LYS A 112 -18.47 -4.87 5.00
C LYS A 112 -18.62 -5.45 3.59
N ALA A 113 -17.98 -4.87 2.58
CA ALA A 113 -18.01 -5.38 1.20
C ALA A 113 -17.35 -6.77 1.08
N MET A 114 -16.33 -7.03 1.90
CA MET A 114 -15.62 -8.30 1.98
C MET A 114 -16.31 -9.32 2.90
N GLU A 115 -17.43 -8.96 3.53
CA GLU A 115 -18.18 -9.83 4.47
C GLU A 115 -17.28 -10.40 5.59
N LEU A 116 -16.26 -9.63 5.99
CA LEU A 116 -15.27 -10.06 6.98
C LEU A 116 -15.74 -9.71 8.41
N ASP A 117 -16.11 -10.73 9.20
CA ASP A 117 -16.44 -10.55 10.61
C ASP A 117 -15.17 -10.59 11.48
N ILE A 118 -14.89 -9.47 12.14
CA ILE A 118 -13.77 -9.34 13.07
C ILE A 118 -14.21 -9.38 14.53
N LYS A 119 -15.51 -9.52 14.80
CA LYS A 119 -16.05 -9.57 16.15
C LYS A 119 -15.52 -10.81 16.86
N ASP A 120 -14.93 -10.63 18.03
CA ASP A 120 -14.31 -11.70 18.82
C ASP A 120 -13.16 -12.45 18.09
N ALA A 121 -12.62 -11.86 17.01
CA ALA A 121 -11.47 -12.40 16.28
C ALA A 121 -10.14 -12.04 16.96
N VAL A 122 -9.11 -12.86 16.71
CA VAL A 122 -7.72 -12.51 17.02
C VAL A 122 -7.11 -11.87 15.78
N ILE A 123 -6.73 -10.61 15.88
CA ILE A 123 -6.15 -9.84 14.79
C ILE A 123 -4.64 -9.77 15.00
N ILE A 124 -3.87 -10.16 13.99
CA ILE A 124 -2.42 -10.03 13.97
C ILE A 124 -2.07 -9.02 12.88
N LEU A 125 -1.54 -7.87 13.28
CA LEU A 125 -1.04 -6.85 12.36
C LEU A 125 0.48 -6.98 12.29
N ASP A 126 0.95 -7.51 11.17
CA ASP A 126 2.37 -7.72 10.90
C ASP A 126 2.96 -6.56 10.10
N GLU A 127 4.21 -6.19 10.36
CA GLU A 127 4.84 -4.94 9.92
C GLU A 127 4.08 -3.66 10.32
N ALA A 128 3.54 -3.65 11.55
CA ALA A 128 2.65 -2.60 12.07
C ALA A 128 3.26 -1.20 12.26
N HIS A 129 4.44 -0.90 11.70
CA HIS A 129 5.07 0.42 11.84
C HIS A 129 4.31 1.53 11.08
N ASN A 130 3.49 1.17 10.07
CA ASN A 130 2.67 2.13 9.31
C ASN A 130 1.21 2.19 9.78
N ILE A 131 0.84 1.49 10.85
CA ILE A 131 -0.57 1.37 11.26
C ILE A 131 -1.18 2.72 11.66
N GLU A 132 -0.38 3.63 12.21
CA GLU A 132 -0.79 5.00 12.57
C GLU A 132 -1.25 5.78 11.33
N ASP A 133 -0.50 5.69 10.23
CA ASP A 133 -0.84 6.38 8.99
C ASP A 133 -2.09 5.78 8.36
N VAL A 134 -2.18 4.45 8.30
CA VAL A 134 -3.31 3.73 7.69
C VAL A 134 -4.61 3.96 8.47
N THR A 135 -4.55 4.01 9.80
CA THR A 135 -5.73 4.31 10.64
C THR A 135 -6.16 5.77 10.52
N ARG A 136 -5.20 6.70 10.42
CA ARG A 136 -5.49 8.11 10.16
C ARG A 136 -6.17 8.30 8.80
N GLU A 137 -5.71 7.59 7.78
CA GLU A 137 -6.29 7.62 6.44
C GLU A 137 -7.69 7.00 6.42
N ALA A 138 -7.91 5.87 7.11
CA ALA A 138 -9.22 5.24 7.25
C ALA A 138 -10.26 6.16 7.93
N ALA A 139 -9.82 7.02 8.85
CA ALA A 139 -10.65 8.04 9.50
C ALA A 139 -10.79 9.35 8.69
N SER A 140 -10.03 9.53 7.61
CA SER A 140 -10.00 10.73 6.79
C SER A 140 -10.82 10.56 5.51
N THR A 141 -11.11 11.67 4.83
CA THR A 141 -11.70 11.65 3.48
C THR A 141 -11.14 12.80 2.65
N GLU A 142 -10.98 12.55 1.36
CA GLU A 142 -10.67 13.55 0.34
C GLU A 142 -11.65 13.36 -0.82
N VAL A 143 -12.30 14.45 -1.23
CA VAL A 143 -13.26 14.44 -2.34
C VAL A 143 -13.01 15.65 -3.23
N THR A 144 -12.89 15.42 -4.53
CA THR A 144 -12.69 16.50 -5.50
C THR A 144 -14.03 17.09 -5.95
N GLU A 145 -13.98 18.32 -6.48
CA GLU A 145 -15.15 18.99 -7.07
C GLU A 145 -15.79 18.13 -8.18
N ASP A 146 -14.98 17.45 -8.99
CA ASP A 146 -15.45 16.54 -10.05
C ASP A 146 -16.19 15.32 -9.47
N LEU A 147 -15.69 14.72 -8.38
CA LEU A 147 -16.37 13.61 -7.69
C LEU A 147 -17.69 14.04 -7.04
N LEU A 148 -17.72 15.20 -6.38
CA LEU A 148 -18.95 15.76 -5.82
C LEU A 148 -19.96 16.12 -6.91
N GLY A 149 -19.51 16.68 -8.03
CA GLY A 149 -20.34 16.98 -9.19
C GLY A 149 -20.95 15.72 -9.81
N GLY A 150 -20.16 14.66 -9.96
CA GLY A 150 -20.63 13.36 -10.41
C GLY A 150 -21.68 12.75 -9.46
N LEU A 151 -21.40 12.77 -8.15
CA LEU A 151 -22.35 12.32 -7.14
C LEU A 151 -23.66 13.13 -7.16
N LEU A 152 -23.58 14.45 -7.33
CA LEU A 152 -24.76 15.30 -7.43
C LEU A 152 -25.60 14.97 -8.68
N TYR A 153 -24.94 14.73 -9.81
CA TYR A 153 -25.62 14.31 -11.04
C TYR A 153 -26.36 12.98 -10.86
N GLU A 154 -25.71 11.99 -10.23
CA GLU A 154 -26.34 10.72 -9.89
C GLU A 154 -27.52 10.91 -8.94
N LEU A 155 -27.35 11.70 -7.88
CA LEU A 155 -28.41 12.03 -6.92
C LEU A 155 -29.61 12.70 -7.57
N ASN A 156 -29.39 13.62 -8.52
CA ASN A 156 -30.47 14.23 -9.32
C ASN A 156 -31.20 13.19 -10.18
N THR A 157 -30.50 12.18 -10.69
CA THR A 157 -31.10 11.13 -11.51
C THR A 157 -31.95 10.18 -10.68
N VAL A 158 -31.42 9.69 -9.55
CA VAL A 158 -32.13 8.74 -8.67
C VAL A 158 -33.24 9.40 -7.85
N HIS A 159 -33.21 10.73 -7.69
CA HIS A 159 -34.23 11.50 -6.99
C HIS A 159 -35.64 11.33 -7.59
N TYR A 160 -35.75 11.13 -8.90
CA TYR A 160 -37.03 10.87 -9.58
C TYR A 160 -37.54 9.44 -9.40
N GLY A 161 -36.80 8.58 -8.68
CA GLY A 161 -37.17 7.22 -8.36
C GLY A 161 -38.08 7.09 -7.13
N LYS A 162 -38.41 5.84 -6.75
CA LYS A 162 -39.32 5.54 -5.62
C LYS A 162 -38.77 5.93 -4.25
N ASN A 163 -37.46 6.05 -4.11
CA ASN A 163 -36.78 6.33 -2.83
C ASN A 163 -36.41 7.81 -2.66
N LYS A 164 -37.26 8.72 -3.18
CA LYS A 164 -37.04 10.17 -3.13
C LYS A 164 -36.65 10.67 -1.74
N GLU A 165 -37.35 10.22 -0.70
CA GLU A 165 -37.11 10.61 0.70
C GLU A 165 -35.70 10.29 1.21
N VAL A 166 -35.03 9.29 0.61
CA VAL A 166 -33.66 8.91 0.95
C VAL A 166 -32.65 9.81 0.23
N HIS A 167 -32.90 10.09 -1.05
CA HIS A 167 -31.95 10.81 -1.90
C HIS A 167 -32.08 12.34 -1.80
N GLU A 168 -33.26 12.87 -1.49
CA GLU A 168 -33.52 14.31 -1.41
C GLU A 168 -32.66 15.04 -0.37
N PRO A 169 -32.55 14.59 0.90
CA PRO A 169 -31.69 15.25 1.88
C PRO A 169 -30.20 15.21 1.50
N LEU A 170 -29.77 14.11 0.87
CA LEU A 170 -28.39 13.96 0.41
C LEU A 170 -28.10 14.91 -0.75
N ARG A 171 -29.02 15.00 -1.72
CA ARG A 171 -28.93 15.90 -2.87
C ARG A 171 -28.79 17.36 -2.43
N GLU A 172 -29.61 17.79 -1.47
CA GLU A 172 -29.56 19.15 -0.93
C GLU A 172 -28.22 19.47 -0.27
N VAL A 173 -27.73 18.56 0.59
CA VAL A 173 -26.44 18.74 1.29
C VAL A 173 -25.26 18.70 0.32
N ILE A 174 -25.22 17.75 -0.62
CA ILE A 174 -24.14 17.66 -1.60
C ILE A 174 -24.16 18.87 -2.54
N GLN A 175 -25.34 19.37 -2.92
CA GLN A 175 -25.45 20.58 -3.72
C GLN A 175 -24.95 21.82 -2.96
N ALA A 176 -25.35 21.98 -1.69
CA ALA A 176 -24.88 23.07 -0.85
C ALA A 176 -23.36 23.00 -0.61
N LEU A 177 -22.82 21.80 -0.39
CA LEU A 177 -21.38 21.56 -0.24
C LEU A 177 -20.61 21.91 -1.51
N LEU A 178 -21.11 21.52 -2.69
CA LEU A 178 -20.47 21.85 -3.96
C LEU A 178 -20.48 23.36 -4.22
N SER A 179 -21.60 24.05 -3.96
CA SER A 179 -21.68 25.51 -4.08
C SER A 179 -20.74 26.23 -3.09
N TRP A 180 -20.66 25.76 -1.85
CA TRP A 180 -19.73 26.29 -0.85
C TRP A 180 -18.27 26.05 -1.27
N LEU A 181 -17.93 24.86 -1.76
CA LEU A 181 -16.59 24.54 -2.23
C LEU A 181 -16.16 25.45 -3.39
N HIS A 182 -17.08 25.71 -4.31
CA HIS A 182 -16.85 26.64 -5.43
C HIS A 182 -16.58 28.07 -4.95
N ASP A 183 -17.35 28.58 -3.99
CA ASP A 183 -17.13 29.90 -3.38
C ASP A 183 -15.77 29.97 -2.65
N GLN A 184 -15.42 28.93 -1.88
CA GLN A 184 -14.12 28.86 -1.22
C GLN A 184 -12.97 28.86 -2.22
N ALA A 185 -13.10 28.13 -3.33
CA ALA A 185 -12.09 28.08 -4.38
C ALA A 185 -11.79 29.45 -4.99
N GLN A 186 -12.82 30.28 -5.21
CA GLN A 186 -12.65 31.65 -5.76
C GLN A 186 -11.88 32.57 -4.81
N ASN A 187 -11.93 32.30 -3.50
CA ASN A 187 -11.27 33.09 -2.47
C ASN A 187 -9.81 32.67 -2.19
N LEU A 188 -9.34 31.57 -2.80
CA LEU A 188 -7.96 31.09 -2.63
C LEU A 188 -6.97 32.04 -3.33
N LYS A 189 -6.20 32.79 -2.53
CA LYS A 189 -5.11 33.64 -3.05
C LYS A 189 -3.90 32.77 -3.39
N ASN A 190 -3.51 32.74 -4.67
CA ASN A 190 -2.26 32.12 -5.09
C ASN A 190 -1.06 32.96 -4.61
N LYS A 191 -0.35 32.48 -3.60
CA LYS A 191 0.99 33.00 -3.28
C LYS A 191 2.00 32.31 -4.20
N GLN A 192 2.99 33.06 -4.70
CA GLN A 192 3.82 32.70 -5.85
C GLN A 192 4.59 31.35 -5.77
N PHE A 193 4.62 30.67 -4.62
CA PHE A 193 5.19 29.33 -4.46
C PHE A 193 4.39 28.40 -3.51
N GLU A 194 3.25 28.85 -2.98
CA GLU A 194 2.39 28.07 -2.07
C GLU A 194 1.02 27.89 -2.71
N ARG A 195 0.54 26.64 -2.78
CA ARG A 195 -0.80 26.32 -3.26
C ARG A 195 -1.82 27.09 -2.43
N GLY A 196 -2.79 27.72 -3.10
CA GLY A 196 -3.94 28.30 -2.43
C GLY A 196 -4.64 27.21 -1.61
N HIS A 197 -4.65 27.37 -0.30
CA HIS A 197 -5.38 26.49 0.60
C HIS A 197 -6.08 27.30 1.69
N SER A 198 -7.21 26.77 2.15
CA SER A 198 -7.91 27.23 3.34
C SER A 198 -7.94 26.09 4.34
N LEU A 199 -7.65 26.39 5.61
CA LEU A 199 -7.54 25.43 6.70
C LEU A 199 -8.46 25.87 7.84
N TRP A 200 -9.26 24.94 8.35
CA TRP A 200 -10.13 25.15 9.50
C TRP A 200 -9.85 24.10 10.57
N SER A 201 -9.81 24.53 11.83
CA SER A 201 -9.85 23.66 13.00
C SER A 201 -11.20 22.93 13.11
N GLY A 202 -11.30 21.89 13.93
CA GLY A 202 -12.55 21.13 14.08
C GLY A 202 -13.77 22.00 14.45
N GLY A 203 -13.60 22.94 15.38
CA GLY A 203 -14.68 23.86 15.77
C GLY A 203 -15.14 24.78 14.63
N GLU A 204 -14.18 25.35 13.89
CA GLU A 204 -14.46 26.18 12.71
C GLU A 204 -15.07 25.34 11.58
N ALA A 205 -14.63 24.09 11.41
CA ALA A 205 -15.17 23.17 10.43
C ALA A 205 -16.66 22.88 10.68
N VAL A 206 -17.08 22.67 11.93
CA VAL A 206 -18.51 22.49 12.28
C VAL A 206 -19.33 23.73 11.94
N PHE A 207 -18.77 24.93 12.12
CA PHE A 207 -19.44 26.17 11.74
C PHE A 207 -19.63 26.27 10.21
N GLU A 208 -18.58 26.01 9.43
CA GLU A 208 -18.65 26.01 7.96
C GLU A 208 -19.58 24.91 7.43
N LEU A 209 -19.50 23.69 7.98
CA LEU A 209 -20.40 22.58 7.66
C LEU A 209 -21.87 22.92 7.99
N GLY A 210 -22.09 23.75 9.03
CA GLY A 210 -23.40 24.26 9.36
C GLY A 210 -24.03 25.13 8.26
N LYS A 211 -23.21 25.87 7.50
CA LYS A 211 -23.69 26.69 6.36
C LYS A 211 -24.23 25.83 5.20
N VAL A 212 -23.78 24.58 5.11
CA VAL A 212 -24.21 23.61 4.08
C VAL A 212 -25.25 22.60 4.59
N GLY A 213 -25.79 22.82 5.80
CA GLY A 213 -26.85 21.98 6.38
C GLY A 213 -26.38 20.74 7.13
N ILE A 214 -25.06 20.57 7.31
CA ILE A 214 -24.47 19.48 8.09
C ILE A 214 -24.30 19.97 9.54
N VAL A 215 -25.32 19.72 10.36
CA VAL A 215 -25.35 20.10 11.78
C VAL A 215 -25.70 18.91 12.68
N ALA A 216 -25.30 18.96 13.96
CA ALA A 216 -25.50 17.85 14.90
C ALA A 216 -26.94 17.30 14.95
N PRO A 217 -27.99 18.14 14.97
CA PRO A 217 -29.37 17.65 15.00
C PRO A 217 -29.84 16.94 13.72
N THR A 218 -29.35 17.37 12.55
CA THR A 218 -29.76 16.81 11.24
C THR A 218 -28.87 15.65 10.81
N PHE A 219 -27.62 15.60 11.29
CA PHE A 219 -26.62 14.64 10.87
C PHE A 219 -27.06 13.16 11.03
N PRO A 220 -27.71 12.72 12.11
CA PRO A 220 -28.19 11.33 12.22
C PRO A 220 -29.17 10.93 11.12
N VAL A 221 -30.01 11.87 10.66
CA VAL A 221 -30.95 11.64 9.56
C VAL A 221 -30.17 11.51 8.25
N LEU A 222 -29.22 12.42 8.00
CA LEU A 222 -28.38 12.38 6.80
C LEU A 222 -27.55 11.09 6.73
N LEU A 223 -26.94 10.67 7.85
CA LEU A 223 -26.17 9.43 7.95
C LEU A 223 -27.05 8.19 7.66
N LYS A 224 -28.28 8.17 8.17
CA LYS A 224 -29.25 7.11 7.88
C LYS A 224 -29.63 7.08 6.39
N CYS A 225 -29.85 8.25 5.78
CA CYS A 225 -30.11 8.37 4.36
C CYS A 225 -28.91 7.88 3.53
N ALA A 226 -27.69 8.28 3.87
CA ALA A 226 -26.47 7.85 3.18
C ALA A 226 -26.30 6.33 3.24
N THR A 227 -26.46 5.74 4.43
CA THR A 227 -26.38 4.29 4.63
C THR A 227 -27.43 3.55 3.79
N LYS A 228 -28.67 4.05 3.76
CA LYS A 228 -29.75 3.44 2.99
C LYS A 228 -29.55 3.60 1.48
N ALA A 229 -29.01 4.73 1.02
CA ALA A 229 -28.69 4.95 -0.40
C ALA A 229 -27.64 3.94 -0.90
N VAL A 230 -26.60 3.68 -0.11
CA VAL A 230 -25.59 2.66 -0.44
C VAL A 230 -26.18 1.24 -0.44
N GLN A 231 -27.05 0.92 0.53
CA GLN A 231 -27.75 -0.37 0.56
C GLN A 231 -28.62 -0.59 -0.68
N LEU A 232 -29.40 0.41 -1.08
CA LEU A 232 -30.24 0.36 -2.27
C LEU A 232 -29.43 0.12 -3.56
N ALA A 233 -28.23 0.70 -3.65
CA ALA A 233 -27.34 0.46 -4.78
C ALA A 233 -26.77 -0.97 -4.79
N THR A 234 -26.50 -1.55 -3.62
CA THR A 234 -25.98 -2.91 -3.47
C THR A 234 -27.04 -3.97 -3.75
N ASP A 235 -28.29 -3.73 -3.34
CA ASP A 235 -29.40 -4.69 -3.44
C ASP A 235 -30.14 -4.65 -4.81
N SER A 236 -29.75 -3.75 -5.71
CA SER A 236 -30.50 -3.49 -6.95
C SER A 236 -30.46 -4.64 -7.96
N ASN A 237 -31.65 -5.05 -8.43
CA ASN A 237 -31.82 -6.05 -9.49
C ASN A 237 -31.96 -5.40 -10.90
N ASN A 238 -31.15 -4.39 -11.22
CA ASN A 238 -31.07 -3.72 -12.54
C ASN A 238 -32.35 -3.02 -13.07
N LYS A 239 -33.40 -2.83 -12.26
CA LYS A 239 -34.68 -2.26 -12.73
C LYS A 239 -34.89 -0.77 -12.43
N GLU A 240 -34.08 -0.18 -11.56
CA GLU A 240 -34.19 1.24 -11.17
C GLU A 240 -32.81 1.90 -11.18
N PRO A 241 -32.73 3.21 -11.48
CA PRO A 241 -31.48 3.94 -11.40
C PRO A 241 -31.01 3.97 -9.95
N VAL A 242 -29.76 3.58 -9.72
CA VAL A 242 -29.09 3.59 -8.42
C VAL A 242 -27.76 4.33 -8.52
N LEU A 243 -27.20 4.71 -7.38
CA LEU A 243 -25.86 5.30 -7.33
C LEU A 243 -24.84 4.32 -7.90
N SER A 244 -23.83 4.86 -8.58
CA SER A 244 -22.70 4.09 -9.07
C SER A 244 -21.81 3.64 -7.90
N GLY A 245 -20.91 2.68 -8.14
CA GLY A 245 -19.92 2.29 -7.13
C GLY A 245 -19.04 3.45 -6.68
N MET A 246 -18.73 4.39 -7.58
CA MET A 246 -17.99 5.62 -7.27
C MET A 246 -18.82 6.59 -6.43
N GLY A 247 -20.10 6.79 -6.77
CA GLY A 247 -21.03 7.60 -5.98
C GLY A 247 -21.22 7.05 -4.57
N CYS A 248 -21.40 5.72 -4.43
CA CYS A 248 -21.49 5.05 -3.14
C CYS A 248 -20.22 5.23 -2.31
N SER A 249 -19.04 5.00 -2.89
CA SER A 249 -17.75 5.11 -2.19
C SER A 249 -17.49 6.54 -1.72
N THR A 250 -17.81 7.53 -2.55
CA THR A 250 -17.67 8.96 -2.23
C THR A 250 -18.59 9.35 -1.07
N LEU A 251 -19.85 8.92 -1.12
CA LEU A 251 -20.84 9.18 -0.08
C LEU A 251 -20.47 8.47 1.23
N GLU A 252 -20.06 7.20 1.17
CA GLU A 252 -19.67 6.40 2.32
C GLU A 252 -18.42 6.99 3.01
N GLY A 253 -17.38 7.35 2.24
CA GLY A 253 -16.17 7.99 2.78
C GLY A 253 -16.47 9.32 3.47
N LEU A 254 -17.24 10.20 2.83
CA LEU A 254 -17.62 11.50 3.40
C LEU A 254 -18.41 11.35 4.69
N PHE A 255 -19.46 10.52 4.69
CA PHE A 255 -20.31 10.35 5.86
C PHE A 255 -19.66 9.53 6.97
N ARG A 256 -18.72 8.63 6.66
CA ARG A 256 -17.89 7.93 7.65
C ARG A 256 -17.05 8.93 8.44
N THR A 257 -16.32 9.80 7.75
CA THR A 257 -15.44 10.79 8.40
C THR A 257 -16.23 11.82 9.19
N LEU A 258 -17.34 12.31 8.65
CA LEU A 258 -18.26 13.18 9.40
C LEU A 258 -18.82 12.44 10.63
N ASN A 259 -19.15 11.16 10.51
CA ASN A 259 -19.65 10.39 11.65
C ASN A 259 -18.62 10.36 12.79
N TYR A 260 -17.33 10.16 12.51
CA TYR A 260 -16.28 10.28 13.54
C TYR A 260 -16.28 11.66 14.24
N MET A 261 -16.46 12.74 13.49
CA MET A 261 -16.52 14.11 14.04
C MET A 261 -17.72 14.35 14.95
N PHE A 262 -18.92 13.88 14.55
CA PHE A 262 -20.17 14.12 15.29
C PHE A 262 -20.45 13.09 16.41
N LYS A 263 -19.75 11.95 16.41
CA LYS A 263 -19.95 10.87 17.39
C LYS A 263 -19.66 11.33 18.82
N GLN A 264 -20.35 10.72 19.78
CA GLN A 264 -20.12 10.91 21.23
C GLN A 264 -20.06 12.40 21.64
N ASN A 265 -20.96 13.21 21.09
CA ASN A 265 -21.04 14.64 21.43
C ASN A 265 -19.75 15.41 21.10
N PHE A 266 -19.22 15.20 19.88
CA PHE A 266 -18.01 15.88 19.37
C PHE A 266 -16.71 15.51 20.11
N LYS A 267 -16.64 14.31 20.71
CA LYS A 267 -15.47 13.86 21.49
C LYS A 267 -14.14 14.01 20.74
N HIS A 268 -14.13 13.68 19.45
CA HIS A 268 -12.93 13.68 18.60
C HIS A 268 -12.79 14.94 17.75
N LEU A 269 -13.60 15.98 17.98
CA LEU A 269 -13.66 17.13 17.08
C LEU A 269 -12.31 17.83 16.87
N HIS A 270 -11.51 17.95 17.94
CA HIS A 270 -10.20 18.59 17.89
C HIS A 270 -9.15 17.78 17.13
N ASP A 271 -9.41 16.48 16.92
CA ASP A 271 -8.56 15.58 16.13
C ASP A 271 -8.72 15.81 14.63
N PHE A 272 -9.66 16.64 14.17
CA PHE A 272 -9.91 16.86 12.74
C PHE A 272 -9.46 18.24 12.24
N ARG A 273 -9.05 18.29 10.98
CA ARG A 273 -8.84 19.52 10.19
C ARG A 273 -9.61 19.43 8.89
N MET A 274 -10.30 20.51 8.55
CA MET A 274 -10.95 20.65 7.25
C MET A 274 -10.06 21.50 6.35
N VAL A 275 -9.86 21.07 5.11
CA VAL A 275 -8.98 21.72 4.16
C VAL A 275 -9.68 21.83 2.81
N VAL A 276 -9.54 22.99 2.18
CA VAL A 276 -9.84 23.18 0.76
C VAL A 276 -8.53 23.54 0.08
N GLU A 277 -8.11 22.74 -0.90
CA GLU A 277 -6.86 22.91 -1.62
C GLU A 277 -7.11 22.96 -3.14
N GLN A 278 -6.46 23.90 -3.82
CA GLN A 278 -6.42 23.95 -5.27
C GLN A 278 -5.20 23.20 -5.80
N ASN A 279 -5.45 22.06 -6.45
CA ASN A 279 -4.45 21.25 -7.11
C ASN A 279 -4.34 21.64 -8.58
N VAL A 280 -3.10 21.71 -9.08
CA VAL A 280 -2.83 21.83 -10.51
C VAL A 280 -2.48 20.44 -11.00
N GLN A 281 -3.41 19.78 -11.69
CA GLN A 281 -3.06 18.57 -12.42
C GLN A 281 -2.29 18.99 -13.68
N GLN A 282 -1.02 18.58 -13.74
CA GLN A 282 -0.24 18.65 -14.96
C GLN A 282 -0.56 17.37 -15.75
N ASP A 283 -1.24 17.52 -16.88
CA ASP A 283 -1.59 16.41 -17.76
C ASP A 283 -0.29 15.91 -18.45
N GLU A 284 0.47 15.04 -17.78
CA GLU A 284 1.79 14.54 -18.22
C GLU A 284 1.74 13.61 -19.46
N GLY A 285 0.68 13.69 -20.26
CA GLY A 285 0.44 12.82 -21.42
C GLY A 285 0.29 13.52 -22.78
N LYS A 286 0.32 14.86 -22.86
CA LYS A 286 0.14 15.57 -24.15
C LYS A 286 1.31 16.48 -24.47
N LEU A 287 2.18 16.00 -25.36
CA LEU A 287 3.32 16.69 -26.01
C LEU A 287 2.90 17.83 -26.95
N LEU A 288 1.83 18.57 -26.66
CA LEU A 288 1.37 19.69 -27.47
C LEU A 288 1.19 20.92 -26.58
N PHE A 289 1.64 22.06 -27.11
CA PHE A 289 1.69 23.42 -26.55
C PHE A 289 0.36 23.99 -25.97
N TRP A 290 -0.66 23.15 -25.79
CA TRP A 290 -2.01 23.47 -25.29
C TRP A 290 -2.43 22.53 -24.14
N ALA A 291 -1.51 22.14 -23.25
CA ALA A 291 -1.88 21.46 -22.02
C ALA A 291 -2.73 22.43 -21.18
N SER A 292 -4.05 22.25 -21.23
CA SER A 292 -4.98 23.00 -20.40
C SER A 292 -4.68 22.67 -18.95
N ARG A 293 -4.14 23.64 -18.20
CA ARG A 293 -3.95 23.53 -16.75
C ARG A 293 -5.33 23.46 -16.12
N ARG A 294 -5.85 22.26 -15.90
CA ARG A 294 -7.10 22.08 -15.16
C ARG A 294 -6.76 22.29 -13.69
N GLN A 295 -7.28 23.37 -13.14
CA GLN A 295 -7.30 23.56 -11.69
C GLN A 295 -8.39 22.66 -11.14
N GLU A 296 -8.03 21.75 -10.26
CA GLU A 296 -8.96 20.87 -9.56
C GLU A 296 -9.00 21.28 -8.09
N VAL A 297 -10.19 21.51 -7.56
CA VAL A 297 -10.38 21.85 -6.16
C VAL A 297 -10.73 20.58 -5.40
N SER A 298 -10.11 20.40 -4.24
CA SER A 298 -10.34 19.27 -3.35
C SER A 298 -10.82 19.74 -1.98
N PHE A 299 -11.82 19.05 -1.45
CA PHE A 299 -12.31 19.14 -0.10
C PHE A 299 -11.76 17.96 0.71
N LYS A 300 -11.13 18.23 1.85
CA LYS A 300 -10.52 17.21 2.71
C LYS A 300 -10.95 17.37 4.15
N LEU A 301 -11.26 16.26 4.80
CA LEU A 301 -11.37 16.16 6.26
C LEU A 301 -10.30 15.19 6.73
N TRP A 302 -9.25 15.74 7.32
CA TRP A 302 -8.13 14.98 7.85
C TRP A 302 -8.34 14.71 9.32
N CYS A 303 -8.40 13.43 9.68
CA CYS A 303 -8.16 13.01 11.05
C CYS A 303 -6.66 13.14 11.31
N LEU A 304 -6.25 13.61 12.49
CA LEU A 304 -4.84 13.70 12.89
C LEU A 304 -4.48 12.61 13.90
N ASN A 305 -5.47 12.06 14.59
CA ASN A 305 -5.29 11.11 15.68
C ASN A 305 -5.70 9.68 15.24
N PRO A 306 -4.75 8.73 15.14
CA PRO A 306 -5.04 7.38 14.68
C PRO A 306 -5.94 6.58 15.62
N ALA A 307 -5.97 6.92 16.92
CA ALA A 307 -6.82 6.27 17.91
C ALA A 307 -8.31 6.31 17.54
N VAL A 308 -8.76 7.33 16.80
CA VAL A 308 -10.17 7.54 16.45
C VAL A 308 -10.76 6.33 15.71
N ALA A 309 -10.07 5.84 14.68
CA ALA A 309 -10.49 4.63 13.95
C ALA A 309 -10.01 3.36 14.63
N PHE A 310 -8.78 3.33 15.16
CA PHE A 310 -8.20 2.12 15.74
C PHE A 310 -9.02 1.59 16.93
N LEU A 311 -9.52 2.48 17.80
CA LEU A 311 -10.31 2.07 18.97
C LEU A 311 -11.62 1.37 18.60
N GLU A 312 -12.22 1.66 17.45
CA GLU A 312 -13.42 0.94 17.00
C GLU A 312 -13.10 -0.50 16.61
N VAL A 313 -11.94 -0.72 15.98
CA VAL A 313 -11.46 -2.07 15.64
C VAL A 313 -11.06 -2.83 16.90
N ALA A 314 -10.32 -2.17 17.81
CA ALA A 314 -9.92 -2.74 19.09
C ALA A 314 -11.12 -3.14 19.97
N ALA A 315 -12.22 -2.38 19.92
CA ALA A 315 -13.44 -2.71 20.66
C ALA A 315 -14.21 -3.91 20.09
N LEU A 316 -14.02 -4.26 18.81
CA LEU A 316 -14.68 -5.40 18.16
C LEU A 316 -13.87 -6.69 18.31
N ALA A 317 -12.54 -6.59 18.20
CA ALA A 317 -11.64 -7.73 18.27
C ALA A 317 -11.56 -8.33 19.67
N ARG A 318 -11.30 -9.64 19.77
CA ARG A 318 -10.97 -10.31 21.03
C ARG A 318 -9.59 -9.92 21.52
N THR A 319 -8.64 -9.85 20.59
CA THR A 319 -7.24 -9.55 20.87
C THR A 319 -6.60 -8.99 19.63
N ILE A 320 -5.80 -7.93 19.78
CA ILE A 320 -4.95 -7.39 18.73
C ILE A 320 -3.50 -7.63 19.13
N ILE A 321 -2.74 -8.25 18.23
CA ILE A 321 -1.31 -8.48 18.34
C ILE A 321 -0.64 -7.63 17.26
N LEU A 322 0.31 -6.79 17.65
CA LEU A 322 1.10 -5.97 16.73
C LEU A 322 2.52 -6.53 16.69
N THR A 323 3.02 -6.79 15.48
CA THR A 323 4.40 -7.25 15.26
C THR A 323 5.07 -6.35 14.23
N SER A 324 6.30 -5.93 14.50
CA SER A 324 7.18 -5.28 13.53
C SER A 324 8.60 -5.21 14.09
N GLY A 325 9.59 -5.24 13.20
CA GLY A 325 11.01 -5.10 13.57
C GLY A 325 11.41 -3.69 14.02
N THR A 326 10.52 -2.69 13.90
CA THR A 326 10.85 -1.26 14.01
C THR A 326 9.88 -0.46 14.90
N LEU A 327 9.05 -1.13 15.73
CA LEU A 327 8.03 -0.47 16.58
C LEU A 327 8.59 0.37 17.75
N ALA A 328 9.90 0.39 17.97
CA ALA A 328 10.47 1.14 19.08
C ALA A 328 10.49 2.66 18.77
N PRO A 329 10.10 3.54 19.72
CA PRO A 329 9.72 3.27 21.10
C PRO A 329 8.22 2.88 21.27
N MET A 330 7.98 1.75 21.95
CA MET A 330 6.62 1.16 22.09
C MET A 330 5.64 2.01 22.91
N ASP A 331 6.12 2.85 23.84
CA ASP A 331 5.26 3.73 24.64
C ASP A 331 4.61 4.82 23.79
N SER A 332 5.39 5.45 22.90
CA SER A 332 4.89 6.47 21.99
C SER A 332 3.84 5.87 21.06
N PHE A 333 4.16 4.72 20.47
CA PHE A 333 3.29 4.00 19.56
C PHE A 333 1.96 3.58 20.21
N ALA A 334 2.00 3.07 21.45
CA ALA A 334 0.80 2.74 22.22
C ALA A 334 -0.07 3.97 22.50
N SER A 335 0.57 5.10 22.83
CA SER A 335 -0.10 6.37 23.09
C SER A 335 -0.80 6.92 21.86
N GLU A 336 -0.17 6.89 20.68
CA GLU A 336 -0.75 7.34 19.42
C GLU A 336 -2.00 6.53 19.05
N LEU A 337 -1.96 5.20 19.20
CA LEU A 337 -3.13 4.34 18.97
C LEU A 337 -4.20 4.43 20.07
N GLY A 338 -3.97 5.24 21.11
CA GLY A 338 -4.88 5.40 22.24
C GLY A 338 -5.19 4.10 22.98
N THR A 339 -4.31 3.09 22.87
CA THR A 339 -4.56 1.71 23.33
C THR A 339 -3.44 1.24 24.23
N LEU A 340 -3.79 0.61 25.35
CA LEU A 340 -2.81 -0.02 26.23
C LEU A 340 -2.46 -1.40 25.72
N PHE A 341 -1.18 -1.63 25.46
CA PHE A 341 -0.62 -2.97 25.21
C PHE A 341 0.05 -3.47 26.50
N PRO A 342 -0.64 -4.27 27.34
CA PRO A 342 -0.10 -4.73 28.61
C PRO A 342 1.03 -5.75 28.44
N ASN A 343 0.95 -6.57 27.39
CA ASN A 343 1.98 -7.53 27.04
C ASN A 343 2.87 -6.92 25.97
N ARG A 344 4.12 -6.63 26.33
CA ARG A 344 5.12 -6.06 25.42
C ARG A 344 6.38 -6.91 25.46
N ILE A 345 6.88 -7.26 24.28
CA ILE A 345 8.08 -8.06 24.14
C ILE A 345 8.99 -7.30 23.18
N GLU A 346 10.11 -6.82 23.69
CA GLU A 346 11.21 -6.29 22.90
C GLU A 346 12.34 -7.32 22.94
N THR A 347 12.67 -7.87 21.79
CA THR A 347 13.74 -8.87 21.68
C THR A 347 15.07 -8.19 21.36
N MET A 348 16.17 -8.75 21.88
CA MET A 348 17.50 -8.29 21.47
C MET A 348 17.70 -8.56 19.98
N HIS A 349 18.35 -7.61 19.30
CA HIS A 349 18.61 -7.72 17.87
C HIS A 349 19.45 -8.97 17.54
N VAL A 350 19.04 -9.72 16.52
CA VAL A 350 19.70 -11.00 16.12
C VAL A 350 21.05 -10.75 15.44
N VAL A 351 21.26 -9.54 14.90
CA VAL A 351 22.49 -9.19 14.16
C VAL A 351 23.61 -8.80 15.12
N ASP A 352 24.75 -9.46 14.95
CA ASP A 352 26.01 -9.09 15.60
C ASP A 352 26.57 -7.81 14.96
N MET A 353 26.32 -6.67 15.62
CA MET A 353 26.79 -5.35 15.19
C MET A 353 28.32 -5.23 15.05
N LYS A 354 29.10 -6.19 15.57
CA LYS A 354 30.57 -6.19 15.38
C LYS A 354 31.00 -6.89 14.10
N LYS A 355 30.12 -7.68 13.48
CA LYS A 355 30.46 -8.53 12.32
C LYS A 355 29.62 -8.22 11.09
N GLN A 356 28.33 -7.99 11.29
CA GLN A 356 27.33 -8.03 10.22
C GLN A 356 26.86 -6.65 9.77
N VAL A 357 26.76 -5.67 10.67
CA VAL A 357 26.29 -4.32 10.30
C VAL A 357 27.09 -3.26 11.03
N TRP A 358 27.54 -2.25 10.27
CA TRP A 358 28.06 -1.01 10.83
C TRP A 358 27.09 0.13 10.51
N ALA A 359 26.81 0.97 11.52
CA ALA A 359 25.93 2.12 11.40
C ALA A 359 26.65 3.38 11.93
N GLY A 360 26.58 4.48 11.18
CA GLY A 360 27.11 5.76 11.62
C GLY A 360 26.54 6.96 10.88
N CYS A 361 26.94 8.14 11.34
CA CYS A 361 26.48 9.42 10.78
C CYS A 361 27.68 10.23 10.32
N LEU A 362 27.67 10.72 9.08
CA LEU A 362 28.66 11.68 8.61
C LEU A 362 28.20 13.11 8.93
N GLY A 363 28.98 13.80 9.75
CA GLY A 363 28.75 15.22 10.07
C GLY A 363 29.47 16.19 9.13
N VAL A 364 30.52 15.73 8.43
CA VAL A 364 31.41 16.56 7.61
C VAL A 364 31.79 15.79 6.34
N GLY A 365 31.81 16.47 5.20
CA GLY A 365 32.21 15.92 3.91
C GLY A 365 33.72 15.87 3.72
N PRO A 366 34.20 15.19 2.67
CA PRO A 366 35.63 15.09 2.37
C PRO A 366 36.28 16.44 2.02
N ASP A 367 35.47 17.45 1.71
CA ASP A 367 35.84 18.85 1.48
C ASP A 367 35.84 19.71 2.76
N SER A 368 35.74 19.08 3.95
CA SER A 368 35.64 19.73 5.26
C SER A 368 34.38 20.58 5.46
N LYS A 369 33.36 20.43 4.62
CA LYS A 369 32.08 21.15 4.76
C LYS A 369 31.08 20.38 5.62
N PRO A 370 30.23 21.05 6.41
CA PRO A 370 29.24 20.38 7.24
C PRO A 370 28.14 19.72 6.39
N LEU A 371 27.88 18.44 6.66
CA LEU A 371 26.80 17.67 6.03
C LEU A 371 25.52 17.76 6.88
N LYS A 372 24.80 18.88 6.75
CA LYS A 372 23.52 19.11 7.42
C LYS A 372 22.37 19.02 6.42
N ALA A 373 21.66 17.89 6.44
CA ALA A 373 20.49 17.66 5.60
C ALA A 373 19.22 18.26 6.22
N ASP A 374 19.21 19.59 6.42
CA ASP A 374 18.01 20.34 6.80
C ASP A 374 17.40 21.07 5.58
N PHE A 375 16.15 21.52 5.69
CA PHE A 375 15.43 22.19 4.59
C PHE A 375 16.18 23.41 4.03
N LYS A 376 16.93 24.13 4.87
CA LYS A 376 17.66 25.33 4.44
C LYS A 376 18.89 24.96 3.61
N ASN A 377 19.62 23.93 4.03
CA ASN A 377 20.87 23.53 3.42
C ASN A 377 20.69 22.64 2.18
N LEU A 378 19.57 21.92 2.07
CA LEU A 378 19.30 20.98 0.97
C LEU A 378 19.34 21.65 -0.43
N HIS A 379 18.95 22.92 -0.49
CA HIS A 379 18.97 23.72 -1.73
C HIS A 379 20.30 24.43 -1.99
N THR A 380 21.26 24.36 -1.07
CA THR A 380 22.57 24.99 -1.25
C THR A 380 23.45 24.13 -2.16
N LEU A 381 24.10 24.79 -3.12
CA LEU A 381 25.00 24.12 -4.08
C LEU A 381 26.16 23.44 -3.36
N GLU A 382 26.67 24.06 -2.29
CA GLU A 382 27.77 23.53 -1.51
C GLU A 382 27.44 22.20 -0.84
N PHE A 383 26.23 22.10 -0.27
CA PHE A 383 25.78 20.86 0.36
C PHE A 383 25.59 19.76 -0.69
N GLN A 384 24.98 20.07 -1.83
CA GLN A 384 24.80 19.12 -2.94
C GLN A 384 26.13 18.57 -3.46
N ASP A 385 27.13 19.43 -3.62
CA ASP A 385 28.46 19.04 -4.07
C ASP A 385 29.21 18.20 -3.01
N SER A 386 29.13 18.60 -1.74
CA SER A 386 29.78 17.90 -0.62
C SER A 386 29.21 16.48 -0.41
N VAL A 387 27.89 16.31 -0.53
CA VAL A 387 27.24 14.98 -0.49
C VAL A 387 27.71 14.12 -1.66
N GLY A 388 27.76 14.66 -2.87
CA GLY A 388 28.23 13.91 -4.03
C GLY A 388 29.71 13.51 -3.92
N ALA A 389 30.55 14.39 -3.35
CA ALA A 389 31.96 14.08 -3.07
C ALA A 389 32.11 12.96 -2.02
N ALA A 390 31.24 12.94 -0.99
CA ALA A 390 31.18 11.85 -0.03
C ALA A 390 30.78 10.53 -0.71
N LEU A 391 29.75 10.53 -1.55
CA LEU A 391 29.32 9.36 -2.33
C LEU A 391 30.41 8.83 -3.25
N GLU A 392 31.20 9.70 -3.89
CA GLU A 392 32.33 9.29 -4.73
C GLU A 392 33.34 8.45 -3.94
N ARG A 393 33.62 8.79 -2.67
CA ARG A 393 34.47 7.98 -1.78
C ARG A 393 33.85 6.64 -1.43
N PHE A 394 32.54 6.59 -1.19
CA PHE A 394 31.85 5.31 -0.95
C PHE A 394 31.89 4.39 -2.17
N PHE A 395 31.65 4.94 -3.35
CA PHE A 395 31.58 4.17 -4.59
C PHE A 395 32.93 3.55 -4.97
N GLN A 396 34.04 4.19 -4.59
CA GLN A 396 35.39 3.67 -4.80
C GLN A 396 35.69 2.42 -3.95
N VAL A 397 35.10 2.30 -2.77
CA VAL A 397 35.51 1.28 -1.78
C VAL A 397 34.46 0.19 -1.58
N VAL A 398 33.18 0.52 -1.61
CA VAL A 398 32.11 -0.44 -1.37
C VAL A 398 31.88 -1.28 -2.63
N PRO A 399 32.03 -2.62 -2.58
CA PRO A 399 31.72 -3.49 -3.72
C PRO A 399 30.21 -3.66 -3.90
N GLY A 400 29.79 -4.18 -5.07
CA GLY A 400 28.39 -4.52 -5.31
C GLY A 400 27.45 -3.31 -5.38
N GLY A 401 26.24 -3.50 -4.89
CA GLY A 401 25.13 -2.54 -4.88
C GLY A 401 25.19 -1.52 -3.74
N ILE A 402 24.89 -0.25 -4.05
CA ILE A 402 24.72 0.82 -3.05
C ILE A 402 23.33 1.44 -3.22
N LEU A 403 22.58 1.58 -2.12
CA LEU A 403 21.32 2.30 -2.10
C LEU A 403 21.55 3.71 -1.54
N VAL A 404 21.03 4.73 -2.22
CA VAL A 404 21.13 6.14 -1.79
C VAL A 404 19.74 6.73 -1.68
N PHE A 405 19.28 6.98 -0.47
CA PHE A 405 17.94 7.49 -0.17
C PHE A 405 17.92 9.00 0.05
N PHE A 406 17.01 9.68 -0.64
CA PHE A 406 16.71 11.10 -0.48
C PHE A 406 15.39 11.31 0.27
N SER A 407 15.17 12.51 0.81
CA SER A 407 13.95 12.87 1.54
C SER A 407 12.71 13.05 0.66
N SER A 408 12.90 13.34 -0.64
CA SER A 408 11.81 13.53 -1.60
C SER A 408 12.33 13.37 -3.04
N TYR A 409 11.40 13.13 -3.98
CA TYR A 409 11.73 13.15 -5.41
C TYR A 409 12.30 14.50 -5.87
N HIS A 410 11.82 15.61 -5.30
CA HIS A 410 12.34 16.94 -5.62
C HIS A 410 13.80 17.11 -5.19
N ALA A 411 14.15 16.61 -4.00
CA ALA A 411 15.54 16.60 -3.53
C ALA A 411 16.42 15.75 -4.45
N LEU A 412 15.99 14.52 -4.76
CA LEU A 412 16.70 13.62 -5.68
C LEU A 412 16.96 14.31 -7.03
N GLU A 413 15.93 14.93 -7.61
CA GLU A 413 16.03 15.60 -8.92
C GLU A 413 16.98 16.80 -8.87
N THR A 414 16.89 17.61 -7.81
CA THR A 414 17.78 18.76 -7.59
C THR A 414 19.25 18.32 -7.56
N PHE A 415 19.55 17.25 -6.83
CA PHE A 415 20.89 16.69 -6.73
C PHE A 415 21.37 16.11 -8.07
N ALA A 416 20.51 15.34 -8.75
CA ALA A 416 20.83 14.78 -10.06
C ALA A 416 21.13 15.87 -11.10
N ILE A 417 20.34 16.94 -11.15
CA ILE A 417 20.56 18.10 -12.03
C ILE A 417 21.91 18.75 -11.69
N ARG A 418 22.16 19.02 -10.41
CA ARG A 418 23.43 19.63 -9.97
C ARG A 418 24.63 18.78 -10.36
N TRP A 419 24.60 17.48 -10.09
CA TRP A 419 25.72 16.57 -10.37
C TRP A 419 25.97 16.37 -11.86
N LYS A 420 24.94 16.43 -12.70
CA LYS A 420 25.11 16.46 -14.15
C LYS A 420 25.78 17.76 -14.60
N ALA A 421 25.34 18.89 -14.06
CA ALA A 421 25.93 20.19 -14.39
C ALA A 421 27.41 20.31 -13.99
N THR A 422 27.81 19.69 -12.86
CA THR A 422 29.21 19.68 -12.37
C THR A 422 30.05 18.53 -12.90
N LYS A 423 29.50 17.68 -13.79
CA LYS A 423 30.09 16.41 -14.24
C LYS A 423 30.46 15.42 -13.12
N LEU A 424 29.92 15.63 -11.93
CA LEU A 424 30.06 14.67 -10.83
C LEU A 424 29.29 13.38 -11.12
N TRP A 425 28.17 13.46 -11.82
CA TRP A 425 27.40 12.28 -12.24
C TRP A 425 28.25 11.34 -13.10
N GLU A 426 28.97 11.86 -14.10
CA GLU A 426 29.84 11.06 -14.97
C GLU A 426 30.97 10.37 -14.18
N ARG A 427 31.52 11.06 -13.17
CA ARG A 427 32.52 10.48 -12.27
C ARG A 427 31.95 9.35 -11.43
N LEU A 428 30.76 9.54 -10.85
CA LEU A 428 30.07 8.50 -10.09
C LEU A 428 29.73 7.30 -10.99
N GLU A 429 29.26 7.56 -12.21
CA GLU A 429 28.88 6.54 -13.20
C GLU A 429 30.08 5.72 -13.68
N SER A 430 31.28 6.33 -13.73
CA SER A 430 32.53 5.61 -14.02
C SER A 430 32.92 4.60 -12.94
N LEU A 431 32.44 4.78 -11.70
CA LEU A 431 32.69 3.89 -10.57
C LEU A 431 31.60 2.82 -10.44
N LYS A 432 30.33 3.24 -10.53
CA LYS A 432 29.14 2.37 -10.41
C LYS A 432 28.06 2.79 -11.39
N GLN A 433 27.37 1.83 -11.99
CA GLN A 433 26.24 2.14 -12.86
C GLN A 433 25.11 2.79 -12.07
N MET A 434 24.65 3.95 -12.52
CA MET A 434 23.68 4.78 -11.80
C MET A 434 22.25 4.48 -12.23
N PHE A 435 21.38 4.27 -11.25
CA PHE A 435 19.94 4.08 -11.42
C PHE A 435 19.19 5.07 -10.55
N THR A 436 18.04 5.53 -11.02
CA THR A 436 17.18 6.47 -10.30
C THR A 436 15.76 5.93 -10.26
N GLU A 437 15.15 5.98 -9.09
CA GLU A 437 13.74 5.66 -8.91
C GLU A 437 12.86 6.63 -9.73
N PRO A 438 12.02 6.12 -10.65
CA PRO A 438 11.09 6.95 -11.40
C PRO A 438 9.98 7.51 -10.50
N LYS A 439 9.28 8.55 -10.96
CA LYS A 439 8.18 9.20 -10.24
C LYS A 439 6.85 9.01 -10.98
N GLY A 440 5.75 8.97 -10.24
CA GLY A 440 4.39 9.02 -10.80
C GLY A 440 4.00 7.74 -11.54
N ARG A 441 3.17 7.84 -12.58
CA ARG A 441 2.67 6.66 -13.35
C ARG A 441 3.78 5.82 -13.99
N GLN A 442 4.94 6.41 -14.26
CA GLN A 442 6.11 5.71 -14.78
C GLN A 442 6.70 4.71 -13.78
N LEU A 443 6.41 4.89 -12.48
CA LEU A 443 6.81 3.98 -11.42
C LEU A 443 6.25 2.59 -11.68
N ASP A 444 4.95 2.43 -11.85
CA ASP A 444 4.37 1.09 -11.95
C ASP A 444 4.77 0.32 -13.22
N GLU A 445 4.93 1.03 -14.34
CA GLU A 445 5.32 0.40 -15.62
C GLU A 445 6.81 0.04 -15.69
N GLN A 446 7.69 0.87 -15.10
CA GLN A 446 9.14 0.76 -15.30
C GLN A 446 9.89 0.20 -14.09
N PHE A 447 9.27 0.14 -12.90
CA PHE A 447 9.96 -0.25 -11.67
C PHE A 447 10.52 -1.67 -11.70
N ASP A 448 9.73 -2.66 -12.14
CA ASP A 448 10.22 -4.05 -12.27
C ASP A 448 11.40 -4.15 -13.24
N THR A 449 11.36 -3.35 -14.30
CA THR A 449 12.43 -3.28 -15.29
C THR A 449 13.67 -2.60 -14.72
N LEU A 450 13.50 -1.54 -13.93
CA LEU A 450 14.57 -0.85 -13.21
C LEU A 450 15.29 -1.82 -12.27
N LEU A 451 14.55 -2.55 -11.44
CA LEU A 451 15.11 -3.50 -10.47
C LEU A 451 15.86 -4.65 -11.13
N LYS A 452 15.33 -5.17 -12.25
CA LYS A 452 16.03 -6.18 -13.05
C LYS A 452 17.35 -5.64 -13.61
N ARG A 453 17.33 -4.42 -14.15
CA ARG A 453 18.54 -3.77 -14.69
C ARG A 453 19.57 -3.48 -13.58
N TYR A 454 19.11 -3.00 -12.43
CA TYR A 454 19.93 -2.79 -11.24
C TYR A 454 20.57 -4.10 -10.78
N SER A 455 19.77 -5.15 -10.61
CA SER A 455 20.24 -6.47 -10.17
C SER A 455 21.28 -7.06 -11.13
N ASN A 456 21.06 -6.94 -12.44
CA ASN A 456 22.01 -7.39 -13.46
C ASN A 456 23.31 -6.59 -13.42
N ALA A 457 23.23 -5.27 -13.18
CA ALA A 457 24.39 -4.40 -13.08
C ALA A 457 25.24 -4.68 -11.83
N VAL A 458 24.61 -5.09 -10.72
CA VAL A 458 25.31 -5.54 -9.51
C VAL A 458 26.07 -6.85 -9.76
N MET A 459 25.41 -7.85 -10.36
CA MET A 459 25.96 -9.21 -10.49
C MET A 459 26.95 -9.37 -11.65
N GLY A 460 26.95 -8.45 -12.62
CA GLY A 460 27.70 -8.55 -13.86
C GLY A 460 27.11 -9.61 -14.81
N GLU A 461 27.10 -9.34 -16.11
CA GLU A 461 26.45 -10.16 -17.15
C GLU A 461 26.96 -11.62 -17.29
N ASN A 462 27.92 -12.07 -16.48
CA ASN A 462 28.56 -13.38 -16.61
C ASN A 462 28.03 -14.46 -15.65
N ASN A 463 26.99 -14.20 -14.86
CA ASN A 463 26.43 -15.22 -13.98
C ASN A 463 24.90 -15.31 -14.13
N THR A 464 24.44 -15.84 -15.26
CA THR A 464 23.05 -16.25 -15.46
C THR A 464 22.74 -17.51 -14.65
N GLY A 465 22.61 -17.33 -13.34
CA GLY A 465 22.06 -18.30 -12.41
C GLY A 465 21.06 -17.60 -11.50
N ILE A 466 19.77 -17.79 -11.80
CA ILE A 466 18.61 -17.22 -11.12
C ILE A 466 18.74 -17.30 -9.58
N GLY A 467 18.58 -16.15 -8.90
CA GLY A 467 18.63 -16.06 -7.45
C GLY A 467 17.90 -14.89 -6.79
N ALA A 468 17.04 -14.14 -7.50
CA ALA A 468 16.02 -13.33 -6.84
C ALA A 468 14.88 -14.28 -6.44
N ARG A 469 14.95 -14.84 -5.23
CA ARG A 469 13.82 -15.58 -4.67
C ARG A 469 12.77 -14.56 -4.24
N ASN A 470 11.74 -14.41 -5.08
CA ASN A 470 10.43 -14.00 -4.62
C ASN A 470 10.03 -14.94 -3.49
N ALA A 471 9.80 -14.41 -2.30
CA ALA A 471 9.12 -15.13 -1.23
C ALA A 471 7.65 -15.32 -1.61
N LYS A 472 7.39 -16.35 -2.43
CA LYS A 472 6.07 -16.97 -2.61
C LYS A 472 6.25 -18.49 -2.60
N GLY A 473 5.44 -19.16 -1.78
CA GLY A 473 5.06 -20.57 -1.95
C GLY A 473 6.12 -21.61 -1.60
N GLY A 474 6.07 -22.12 -0.37
CA GLY A 474 6.67 -23.40 -0.02
C GLY A 474 5.81 -24.57 -0.45
N LYS A 475 6.42 -25.60 -1.06
CA LYS A 475 6.06 -27.02 -0.87
C LYS A 475 7.13 -27.94 -1.48
N GLY A 476 7.47 -29.02 -0.76
CA GLY A 476 7.92 -30.28 -1.36
C GLY A 476 9.33 -30.76 -1.02
N ARG A 477 9.46 -31.53 0.07
CA ARG A 477 10.59 -32.42 0.35
C ARG A 477 10.85 -33.41 -0.80
N SER A 478 12.11 -33.66 -1.13
CA SER A 478 12.57 -35.02 -1.48
C SER A 478 14.00 -35.25 -0.98
N ARG A 479 14.22 -36.45 -0.42
CA ARG A 479 15.46 -36.95 0.19
C ARG A 479 16.41 -37.42 -0.91
N THR A 480 17.68 -37.01 -0.84
CA THR A 480 18.78 -37.90 -1.21
C THR A 480 20.09 -37.52 -0.53
N THR A 481 20.69 -38.53 0.08
CA THR A 481 21.98 -38.57 0.76
C THR A 481 23.15 -38.39 -0.21
N GLY A 482 24.14 -37.58 0.17
CA GLY A 482 25.41 -37.50 -0.58
C GLY A 482 26.49 -36.70 0.16
N ARG A 483 27.38 -37.41 0.87
CA ARG A 483 28.66 -36.91 1.40
C ARG A 483 29.58 -36.49 0.25
N TYR A 484 30.15 -35.28 0.26
CA TYR A 484 31.43 -34.94 -0.38
C TYR A 484 32.06 -33.77 0.39
N ARG A 485 33.00 -34.01 1.33
CA ARG A 485 34.47 -34.08 1.19
C ARG A 485 35.10 -32.81 0.59
N ALA A 486 35.66 -31.99 1.48
CA ALA A 486 36.56 -30.88 1.19
C ALA A 486 37.89 -31.39 0.63
N GLY A 487 38.43 -30.68 -0.36
CA GLY A 487 39.80 -30.83 -0.86
C GLY A 487 40.33 -29.45 -1.30
N PRO A 488 41.61 -29.11 -1.02
CA PRO A 488 42.14 -27.78 -1.27
C PRO A 488 42.65 -27.65 -2.71
N ARG A 489 42.48 -26.49 -3.34
CA ARG A 489 43.17 -26.17 -4.60
C ARG A 489 43.99 -24.89 -4.47
N SER A 490 45.27 -25.12 -4.19
CA SER A 490 46.47 -24.58 -4.84
C SER A 490 46.38 -23.21 -5.51
N SER A 491 47.18 -22.30 -4.95
CA SER A 491 47.80 -21.13 -5.59
C SER A 491 48.47 -21.46 -6.93
N LYS A 492 48.27 -20.60 -7.93
CA LYS A 492 49.25 -20.35 -9.00
C LYS A 492 49.24 -18.86 -9.33
N GLU A 493 50.39 -18.24 -9.10
CA GLU A 493 50.77 -16.93 -9.62
C GLU A 493 50.80 -16.98 -11.15
N ALA A 494 50.27 -15.94 -11.79
CA ALA A 494 50.52 -15.64 -13.19
C ALA A 494 50.78 -14.13 -13.30
N THR A 495 52.07 -13.81 -13.45
CA THR A 495 52.59 -12.52 -13.88
C THR A 495 52.14 -12.26 -15.33
N GLY A 496 51.43 -11.17 -15.57
CA GLY A 496 51.04 -10.74 -16.91
C GLY A 496 50.62 -9.28 -16.90
N SER A 497 51.46 -8.42 -17.47
CA SER A 497 51.14 -7.03 -17.77
C SER A 497 50.11 -7.01 -18.90
N GLU A 498 48.90 -6.53 -18.63
CA GLU A 498 47.92 -6.20 -19.67
C GLU A 498 47.38 -4.78 -19.49
N THR A 499 47.38 -4.11 -20.62
CA THR A 499 47.09 -2.73 -20.90
C THR A 499 45.64 -2.34 -20.64
N VAL A 500 45.48 -1.12 -20.11
CA VAL A 500 44.22 -0.41 -19.84
C VAL A 500 43.29 -0.42 -21.06
N THR A 501 42.19 -1.17 -20.97
CA THR A 501 40.98 -0.98 -21.79
C THR A 501 39.76 -1.07 -20.85
N GLY A 502 38.79 -0.17 -21.04
CA GLY A 502 37.80 0.30 -20.05
C GLY A 502 37.20 -0.76 -19.12
N SER A 503 37.42 -0.58 -17.81
CA SER A 503 36.82 -1.43 -16.78
C SER A 503 35.31 -1.21 -16.70
N LYS A 504 34.51 -2.26 -16.90
CA LYS A 504 33.08 -2.24 -16.53
C LYS A 504 32.93 -1.77 -15.07
N PRO A 505 31.93 -0.93 -14.73
CA PRO A 505 31.72 -0.46 -13.37
C PRO A 505 31.59 -1.64 -12.39
N ARG A 506 32.23 -1.53 -11.22
CA ARG A 506 32.27 -2.59 -10.18
C ARG A 506 30.99 -2.59 -9.33
N GLY A 507 29.85 -2.73 -9.98
CA GLY A 507 28.53 -2.76 -9.36
C GLY A 507 27.66 -1.54 -9.73
N ALA A 508 26.57 -1.36 -8.98
CA ALA A 508 25.54 -0.38 -9.29
C ALA A 508 25.15 0.46 -8.06
N ALA A 509 24.61 1.64 -8.31
CA ALA A 509 24.01 2.48 -7.29
C ALA A 509 22.57 2.82 -7.67
N LEU A 510 21.64 2.68 -6.72
CA LEU A 510 20.23 3.03 -6.88
C LEU A 510 19.89 4.23 -6.01
N LEU A 511 19.56 5.35 -6.65
CA LEU A 511 19.08 6.57 -6.01
C LEU A 511 17.56 6.45 -5.86
N ALA A 512 17.09 6.44 -4.63
CA ALA A 512 15.70 6.21 -4.26
C ALA A 512 15.20 7.27 -3.27
N VAL A 513 13.92 7.26 -2.98
CA VAL A 513 13.28 8.19 -2.04
C VAL A 513 12.80 7.42 -0.81
N CYS A 514 12.99 8.00 0.37
CA CYS A 514 12.39 7.46 1.60
C CYS A 514 10.87 7.50 1.49
N ARG A 515 10.17 6.41 1.84
CA ARG A 515 8.73 6.21 1.59
C ARG A 515 8.37 6.16 0.10
N GLY A 516 9.37 5.87 -0.74
CA GLY A 516 9.18 5.46 -2.13
C GLY A 516 9.03 3.95 -2.22
N LYS A 517 8.75 3.44 -3.42
CA LYS A 517 8.47 2.02 -3.66
C LYS A 517 9.69 1.13 -3.41
N VAL A 518 10.90 1.68 -3.52
CA VAL A 518 12.16 0.97 -3.17
C VAL A 518 12.28 0.74 -1.66
N SER A 519 11.76 1.65 -0.83
CA SER A 519 11.83 1.52 0.63
C SER A 519 10.69 0.70 1.24
N GLU A 520 9.68 0.34 0.45
CA GLU A 520 8.50 -0.38 0.91
C GLU A 520 8.46 -1.81 0.34
N GLY A 521 8.48 -2.82 1.22
CA GLY A 521 8.20 -4.21 0.84
C GLY A 521 9.27 -4.91 -0.03
N MET A 522 10.49 -4.34 -0.10
CA MET A 522 11.60 -4.90 -0.87
C MET A 522 12.77 -5.31 0.01
N ASP A 523 13.16 -6.58 -0.10
CA ASP A 523 14.36 -7.10 0.54
C ASP A 523 15.54 -7.12 -0.45
N PHE A 524 16.64 -6.47 -0.08
CA PHE A 524 17.89 -6.53 -0.81
C PHE A 524 18.83 -7.53 -0.15
N ALA A 525 19.09 -8.65 -0.83
CA ALA A 525 20.10 -9.61 -0.39
C ALA A 525 21.52 -9.03 -0.52
N ASP A 526 22.47 -9.56 0.26
CA ASP A 526 23.80 -9.01 0.54
C ASP A 526 24.46 -8.21 -0.60
N GLU A 527 24.69 -8.80 -1.76
CA GLU A 527 25.41 -8.15 -2.88
C GLU A 527 24.64 -6.96 -3.48
N TYR A 528 23.31 -6.96 -3.39
CA TYR A 528 22.44 -5.93 -3.96
C TYR A 528 22.36 -4.67 -3.12
N ALA A 529 22.79 -4.68 -1.86
CA ALA A 529 22.82 -3.50 -1.00
C ALA A 529 23.91 -3.63 0.08
N ARG A 530 25.18 -3.58 -0.33
CA ARG A 530 26.34 -3.62 0.58
C ARG A 530 26.45 -2.37 1.44
N ALA A 531 25.95 -1.24 0.94
CA ALA A 531 25.78 -0.02 1.72
C ALA A 531 24.46 0.67 1.40
N VAL A 532 23.88 1.28 2.43
CA VAL A 532 22.72 2.15 2.36
C VAL A 532 23.13 3.51 2.91
N VAL A 533 23.01 4.54 2.08
CA VAL A 533 23.27 5.94 2.44
C VAL A 533 21.95 6.66 2.44
N SER A 534 21.64 7.39 3.51
CA SER A 534 20.44 8.21 3.61
C SER A 534 20.80 9.67 3.86
N THR A 535 20.24 10.57 3.04
CA THR A 535 20.32 12.02 3.22
C THR A 535 19.01 12.61 3.74
N SER A 536 18.11 11.78 4.29
CA SER A 536 16.75 12.19 4.67
C SER A 536 16.59 12.66 6.13
N SER A 537 17.58 12.41 6.98
CA SER A 537 17.60 12.90 8.36
C SER A 537 18.48 14.15 8.48
N ASN A 538 18.43 14.88 9.60
CA ASN A 538 19.29 16.05 9.86
C ASN A 538 20.81 15.79 9.69
N ARG A 539 21.23 14.51 9.64
CA ARG A 539 22.59 14.07 9.31
C ARG A 539 22.55 13.00 8.20
N ALA A 540 23.61 12.89 7.41
CA ALA A 540 23.76 11.77 6.48
C ALA A 540 24.01 10.48 7.27
N VAL A 541 23.08 9.53 7.21
CA VAL A 541 23.18 8.23 7.91
C VAL A 541 23.70 7.19 6.93
N ILE A 542 24.64 6.36 7.39
CA ILE A 542 25.25 5.31 6.59
C ILE A 542 25.12 3.99 7.34
N LEU A 543 24.56 3.00 6.65
CA LEU A 543 24.52 1.61 7.07
C LEU A 543 25.37 0.79 6.08
N MET A 544 26.29 -0.02 6.60
CA MET A 544 27.12 -0.92 5.80
C MET A 544 26.97 -2.35 6.27
N HIS A 545 26.80 -3.27 5.32
CA HIS A 545 26.71 -4.69 5.58
C HIS A 545 28.08 -5.37 5.48
N GLU A 546 28.39 -6.21 6.48
CA GLU A 546 29.59 -7.03 6.65
C GLU A 546 30.93 -6.27 6.70
N LEU A 547 31.43 -6.10 7.93
CA LEU A 547 32.66 -5.37 8.27
C LEU A 547 33.97 -6.04 7.83
N TYR A 548 33.94 -7.29 7.36
CA TYR A 548 35.15 -8.07 7.06
C TYR A 548 35.93 -7.58 5.83
N TYR A 549 35.31 -6.79 4.95
CA TYR A 549 35.93 -6.34 3.70
C TYR A 549 36.31 -4.85 3.67
N LEU A 550 36.10 -4.11 4.76
CA LEU A 550 36.42 -2.68 4.80
C LEU A 550 37.92 -2.45 5.09
N PRO A 551 38.67 -1.78 4.20
CA PRO A 551 40.05 -1.39 4.46
C PRO A 551 40.13 -0.50 5.71
N SER A 552 41.24 -0.59 6.46
CA SER A 552 41.48 0.20 7.68
C SER A 552 41.35 1.71 7.48
N SER A 553 41.49 2.20 6.23
CA SER A 553 41.29 3.59 5.85
C SER A 553 39.84 4.07 6.00
N ILE A 554 38.83 3.20 5.86
CA ILE A 554 37.43 3.59 6.12
C ILE A 554 37.15 3.69 7.61
N ARG A 555 37.68 2.79 8.46
CA ARG A 555 37.56 2.89 9.92
C ARG A 555 38.18 4.16 10.53
N ALA A 556 38.98 4.89 9.76
CA ALA A 556 39.61 6.14 10.18
C ALA A 556 38.89 7.39 9.63
N VAL A 557 38.07 7.24 8.59
CA VAL A 557 37.23 8.30 8.00
C VAL A 557 35.82 8.30 8.62
N VAL A 558 35.36 7.10 8.98
CA VAL A 558 34.21 6.81 9.83
C VAL A 558 34.61 6.93 11.29
#